data_AF-X8DK36-F1
#
_entry.id   AF-X8DK36-F1
#
_cell.length_a   1.000
_cell.length_b   1.000
_cell.length_c   1.000
_cell.angle_alpha   90.00
_cell.angle_beta   90.00
_cell.angle_gamma   90.00
#
_symmetry.space_group_name_H-M   'P 1'
#
loop_
_entity.id
_entity.type
_entity.pdbx_description
1 polymer ?
#
loop_
_entity_poly.entity_id
_entity_poly.type
_entity_poly.pdbx_seq_one_letter_code
_entity_poly.pdbx_strand_id
1 'polypeptide(L)' 'MALSCVDSRGEPLMPCGRCRQLLLEHGGPDLLIDHADGPRRLAQLLPDAFGPDDLDRGRV' A
#
# COMPACT_ATOMS: atom_id res chain seq x y z
N MET A 1 4.78 0.75 11.39
CA MET A 1 3.30 0.59 11.36
C MET A 1 2.98 -0.65 10.54
N ALA A 2 1.86 -1.33 10.80
CA ALA A 2 1.44 -2.49 10.02
C ALA A 2 -0.09 -2.51 9.84
N LEU A 3 -0.54 -3.15 8.76
CA LEU A 3 -1.95 -3.39 8.46
C LEU A 3 -2.16 -4.86 8.08
N SER A 4 -3.15 -5.51 8.70
CA SER A 4 -3.68 -6.80 8.28
C SER A 4 -5.12 -6.61 7.81
N CYS A 5 -5.42 -7.15 6.63
CA CYS A 5 -6.76 -7.20 6.05
C CYS A 5 -7.09 -8.67 5.82
N VAL A 6 -8.30 -9.10 6.17
CA VAL A 6 -8.72 -10.49 6.09
C VAL A 6 -10.08 -10.62 5.44
N ASP A 7 -10.36 -11.78 4.87
CA ASP A 7 -11.71 -12.13 4.42
C ASP A 7 -12.62 -12.54 5.61
N SER A 8 -13.86 -12.95 5.32
CA SER A 8 -14.83 -13.37 6.36
C SER A 8 -14.43 -14.66 7.10
N ARG A 9 -13.43 -15.39 6.62
CA ARG A 9 -12.88 -16.59 7.25
C ARG A 9 -11.62 -16.29 8.06
N GLY A 10 -11.12 -15.06 8.02
CA GLY A 10 -9.89 -14.66 8.71
C GLY A 10 -8.62 -14.90 7.89
N GLU A 11 -8.73 -15.29 6.61
CA GLU A 11 -7.57 -15.52 5.76
C GLU A 11 -6.99 -14.19 5.24
N PRO A 12 -5.65 -14.05 5.14
CA PRO A 12 -5.03 -12.82 4.63
C PRO A 12 -5.58 -12.42 3.26
N LEU A 13 -6.02 -11.16 3.15
CA LEU A 13 -6.57 -10.57 1.95
C LEU A 13 -5.78 -9.32 1.59
N MET A 14 -5.23 -9.31 0.37
CA MET A 14 -4.45 -8.16 -0.08
C MET A 14 -5.32 -6.92 -0.27
N PRO A 15 -4.88 -5.72 0.17
CA PRO A 15 -5.60 -4.49 -0.12
C PRO A 15 -5.66 -4.26 -1.63
N CYS A 16 -6.81 -3.78 -2.12
CA CYS A 16 -6.98 -3.40 -3.51
C CYS A 16 -6.15 -2.15 -3.85
N GLY A 17 -5.99 -1.84 -5.15
CA GLY A 17 -5.15 -0.73 -5.62
C GLY A 17 -5.48 0.62 -4.96
N ARG A 18 -6.77 0.97 -4.86
CA ARG A 18 -7.21 2.21 -4.18
C ARG A 18 -6.77 2.25 -2.71
N CYS A 19 -6.95 1.15 -1.99
CA CYS A 19 -6.54 1.08 -0.59
C CYS A 19 -5.01 1.22 -0.45
N ARG A 20 -4.22 0.63 -1.35
CA ARG A 20 -2.76 0.79 -1.33
C ARG A 20 -2.34 2.25 -1.44
N GLN A 21 -2.98 3.02 -2.32
CA GLN A 21 -2.69 4.45 -2.48
C GLN A 21 -3.04 5.24 -1.19
N LEU A 22 -4.24 5.04 -0.64
CA LEU A 22 -4.65 5.72 0.60
C LEU A 22 -3.74 5.33 1.79
N LEU A 23 -3.35 4.06 1.88
CA LEU A 23 -2.43 3.60 2.90
C LEU A 23 -1.03 4.19 2.74
N LEU A 24 -0.59 4.45 1.50
CA LEU A 24 0.70 5.08 1.23
C LEU A 24 0.73 6.51 1.76
N GLU A 25 -0.36 7.26 1.58
CA GLU A 25 -0.49 8.65 2.06
C GLU A 25 -0.37 8.78 3.60
N HIS A 26 -0.78 7.74 4.35
CA HIS A 26 -0.83 7.79 5.82
C HIS A 26 0.28 6.98 6.50
N GLY A 27 0.70 5.87 5.89
CA GLY A 27 1.67 4.93 6.46
C GLY A 27 3.03 4.95 5.78
N GLY A 28 3.15 5.58 4.61
CA GLY A 28 4.38 5.64 3.85
C GLY A 28 4.82 4.31 3.22
N PRO A 29 5.94 4.32 2.48
CA PRO A 29 6.43 3.16 1.72
C PRO A 29 6.84 1.97 2.61
N ASP A 30 7.22 2.23 3.86
CA ASP A 30 7.65 1.23 4.84
C ASP A 30 6.50 0.61 5.65
N LEU A 31 5.25 1.02 5.41
CA LEU A 31 4.08 0.36 6.02
C LEU A 31 4.11 -1.14 5.68
N LEU A 32 4.08 -1.99 6.70
CA LEU A 32 4.01 -3.44 6.51
C LEU A 32 2.57 -3.87 6.26
N ILE A 33 2.37 -4.65 5.19
CA ILE A 33 1.09 -5.25 4.83
C ILE A 33 1.20 -6.75 5.06
N ASP A 34 0.28 -7.28 5.86
CA ASP A 34 0.16 -8.71 6.08
C ASP A 34 -0.08 -9.45 4.76
N HIS A 35 0.56 -10.60 4.60
CA HIS A 35 0.60 -11.35 3.35
C HIS A 35 0.88 -12.82 3.67
N ALA A 36 0.35 -13.74 2.87
CA ALA A 36 0.43 -15.19 3.13
C ALA A 36 1.88 -15.70 3.34
N ASP A 37 2.84 -15.22 2.53
CA ASP A 37 4.27 -15.55 2.66
C ASP A 37 5.05 -14.69 3.69
N GLY A 38 4.34 -14.00 4.57
CA GLY A 38 4.88 -13.05 5.55
C GLY A 38 4.82 -11.58 5.08
N PRO A 39 4.91 -10.62 6.02
CA PRO A 39 4.63 -9.21 5.74
C PRO A 39 5.50 -8.60 4.64
N ARG A 40 4.89 -7.77 3.80
CA ARG A 40 5.54 -7.04 2.70
C ARG A 40 5.51 -5.54 2.95
N ARG A 41 6.52 -4.81 2.50
CA ARG A 41 6.48 -3.34 2.51
C ARG A 41 5.49 -2.85 1.45
N LEU A 42 4.73 -1.80 1.76
CA LEU A 42 3.76 -1.23 0.83
C LEU A 42 4.39 -0.80 -0.50
N ALA A 43 5.63 -0.29 -0.49
CA ALA A 43 6.38 0.03 -1.70
C ALA A 43 6.60 -1.15 -2.66
N GLN A 44 6.60 -2.39 -2.16
CA GLN A 44 6.70 -3.59 -3.00
C GLN A 44 5.36 -3.95 -3.66
N LEU A 45 4.25 -3.48 -3.09
CA LEU A 45 2.90 -3.78 -3.54
C LEU A 45 2.31 -2.67 -4.42
N LEU A 46 2.88 -1.47 -4.35
CA LEU A 46 2.55 -0.33 -5.17
C LEU A 46 3.86 0.36 -5.61
N PRO A 47 4.64 -0.27 -6.50
CA PRO A 47 5.84 0.35 -7.04
C PRO A 47 5.45 1.56 -7.89
N ASP A 48 6.35 2.54 -7.95
CA ASP A 48 6.19 3.77 -8.75
C ASP A 48 4.82 4.45 -8.50
N ALA A 49 4.40 4.44 -7.23
CA ALA A 49 3.13 5.02 -6.82
C ALA A 49 3.09 6.51 -7.15
N PHE A 50 1.92 6.97 -7.60
CA PHE A 50 1.66 8.39 -7.76
C PHE A 50 1.84 9.13 -6.44
N GLY A 51 2.52 10.28 -6.48
CA GLY A 51 2.77 11.10 -5.30
C GLY A 51 2.93 12.59 -5.61
N PRO A 52 3.30 13.39 -4.59
CA PRO A 52 3.49 14.84 -4.74
C PRO A 52 4.49 15.21 -5.84
N ASP A 53 5.57 14.42 -6.02
CA ASP A 53 6.59 14.67 -7.05
C ASP A 53 6.04 14.61 -8.48
N ASP A 54 4.95 13.86 -8.70
CA ASP A 54 4.31 13.77 -10.03
C ASP A 54 3.46 15.01 -10.35
N LEU A 55 2.95 15.71 -9.33
CA LEU A 55 2.19 16.94 -9.51
C LEU A 55 3.06 18.06 -10.10
N ASP A 56 4.32 18.14 -9.66
CA ASP A 56 5.26 19.15 -10.17
C ASP A 56 5.66 18.88 -11.63
N ARG A 57 5.70 17.61 -12.04
CA ARG A 57 5.98 17.22 -13.45
C ARG A 57 4.85 17.61 -14.42
N GLY A 58 3.62 17.72 -13.92
CA GLY A 58 2.43 18.04 -14.71
C GLY A 58 2.10 19.53 -14.83
N ARG A 59 2.82 20.41 -14.14
CA ARG A 59 2.64 21.86 -14.30
C ARG A 59 3.29 22.33 -15.60
N VAL A 60 2.45 22.76 -16.55
CA VAL A 60 2.85 23.47 -17.78
C VAL A 60 2.98 24.96 -17.50
#